data_AF-A0A2M9I9I4-F1
#
_entry.id   AF-A0A2M9I9I4-F1
#
_cell.length_a   1.000
_cell.length_b   1.000
_cell.length_c   1.000
_cell.angle_alpha   90.00
_cell.angle_beta   90.00
_cell.angle_gamma   90.00
#
_symmetry.space_group_name_H-M   'P 1'
#
loop_
_entity.id
_entity.type
_entity.pdbx_description
1 polymer ?
#
loop_
_entity_poly.entity_id
_entity_poly.type
_entity_poly.pdbx_seq_one_letter_code
_entity_poly.pdbx_strand_id
1 'polypeptide(L)' 'MLAATVELGLPDARGRNGMDRLSDTRPRSVLSEAEVRSFERQYGVTLPRDYRGFLMTVGDGGPGPYHGIWSLSESYG' A
#
# COMPACT_ATOMS: atom_id res chain seq x y z
N MET A 1 -21.77 -21.84 16.49
CA MET A 1 -20.78 -20.76 16.65
C MET A 1 -19.44 -21.28 16.12
N LEU A 2 -19.23 -21.18 14.81
CA LEU A 2 -17.91 -21.09 14.16
C LEU A 2 -18.19 -20.56 12.75
N ALA A 3 -18.18 -19.23 12.63
CA ALA A 3 -18.29 -18.51 11.37
C ALA A 3 -16.91 -18.44 10.70
N ALA A 4 -16.89 -18.17 9.40
CA ALA A 4 -15.71 -17.93 8.56
C ALA A 4 -15.09 -19.15 7.84
N THR A 5 -15.91 -19.94 7.16
CA THR A 5 -15.46 -20.63 5.95
C THR A 5 -16.51 -20.33 4.89
N VAL A 6 -16.09 -19.75 3.76
CA VAL A 6 -16.91 -19.28 2.61
C VAL A 6 -17.38 -17.81 2.68
N GLU A 7 -16.43 -16.87 2.66
CA GLU A 7 -16.67 -15.46 2.23
C GLU A 7 -15.72 -15.12 1.06
N LEU A 8 -15.70 -15.97 0.04
CA LEU A 8 -14.87 -15.76 -1.16
C LEU A 8 -15.62 -16.02 -2.49
N GLY A 9 -16.96 -16.07 -2.50
CA GLY A 9 -17.65 -16.42 -3.74
C GLY A 9 -19.16 -16.24 -3.84
N LEU A 10 -19.83 -15.45 -3.00
CA LEU A 10 -21.24 -15.13 -3.22
C LEU A 10 -21.40 -13.65 -3.62
N PRO A 11 -21.99 -13.35 -4.79
CA PRO A 11 -22.26 -11.98 -5.19
C PRO A 11 -23.30 -11.33 -4.26
N ASP A 12 -23.13 -10.03 -3.98
CA ASP A 12 -24.10 -9.25 -3.23
C ASP A 12 -25.42 -9.10 -4.02
N ALA A 13 -26.46 -8.54 -3.39
CA ALA A 13 -27.78 -8.36 -3.99
C ALA A 13 -27.80 -7.50 -5.29
N ARG A 14 -26.66 -6.92 -5.68
CA ARG A 14 -26.45 -6.20 -6.94
C ARG A 14 -25.57 -6.98 -7.93
N GLY A 15 -25.29 -8.25 -7.68
CA GLY A 15 -24.47 -9.11 -8.54
C GLY A 15 -22.96 -8.90 -8.40
N ARG A 16 -22.49 -8.12 -7.41
CA ARG A 16 -21.07 -7.82 -7.26
C ARG A 16 -20.38 -8.84 -6.38
N ASN A 17 -19.30 -9.43 -6.87
CA ASN A 17 -18.54 -10.39 -6.10
C ASN A 17 -17.74 -9.69 -5.00
N GLY A 18 -17.39 -10.40 -3.92
CA GLY A 18 -16.53 -9.86 -2.87
C GLY A 18 -15.20 -9.29 -3.39
N MET A 19 -14.71 -9.81 -4.52
CA MET A 19 -13.53 -9.31 -5.24
C MET A 19 -13.73 -7.93 -5.88
N ASP A 20 -14.96 -7.54 -6.27
CA ASP A 20 -15.24 -6.22 -6.85
C ASP A 20 -15.08 -5.07 -5.83
N ARG A 21 -14.92 -5.39 -4.53
CA ARG A 21 -14.68 -4.42 -3.45
C ARG A 21 -13.20 -4.25 -3.10
N LEU A 22 -12.30 -5.08 -3.63
CA LEU A 22 -10.85 -4.87 -3.54
C LEU A 22 -10.49 -3.72 -4.49
N SER A 23 -10.77 -2.54 -3.97
CA SER A 23 -10.68 -1.24 -4.62
C SER A 23 -9.22 -0.95 -4.91
N ASP A 24 -8.91 -0.69 -6.18
CA ASP A 24 -7.65 -0.17 -6.73
C ASP A 24 -6.36 -0.64 -6.02
N THR A 25 -5.82 -1.77 -6.45
CA THR A 25 -4.53 -2.31 -5.96
C THR A 25 -3.31 -1.59 -6.57
N ARG A 26 -3.50 -0.41 -7.14
CA ARG A 26 -2.38 0.32 -7.74
C ARG A 26 -1.45 0.85 -6.65
N PRO A 27 -0.13 0.67 -6.82
CA PRO A 27 0.84 1.37 -6.00
C PRO A 27 0.59 2.87 -6.04
N ARG A 28 0.84 3.54 -4.92
CA ARG A 28 0.97 4.99 -4.88
C ARG A 28 2.14 5.42 -5.75
N SER A 29 2.09 6.66 -6.21
CA SER A 29 3.10 7.23 -7.08
C SER A 29 4.51 7.06 -6.52
N VAL A 30 5.48 6.88 -7.40
CA VAL A 30 6.90 6.89 -7.06
C VAL A 30 7.32 8.25 -6.50
N LEU A 31 8.31 8.23 -5.62
CA LEU A 31 8.94 9.43 -5.08
C LEU A 31 10.17 9.80 -5.90
N SER A 32 10.44 11.10 -6.01
CA SER A 32 11.69 11.62 -6.56
C SER A 32 12.84 11.50 -5.55
N GLU A 33 14.07 11.55 -6.06
CA GLU A 33 15.29 11.61 -5.22
C GLU A 33 15.25 12.77 -4.22
N ALA A 34 14.65 13.91 -4.60
CA ALA A 34 14.53 15.08 -3.74
C ALA A 34 13.56 14.83 -2.57
N GLU A 35 12.44 14.18 -2.83
CA GLU A 35 11.45 13.81 -1.80
C GLU A 35 12.03 12.80 -0.82
N VAL A 36 12.70 11.76 -1.31
CA VAL A 36 13.39 10.75 -0.47
C VAL A 36 14.45 11.41 0.42
N ARG A 37 15.30 12.29 -0.14
CA ARG A 37 16.31 13.02 0.64
C ARG A 37 15.68 13.98 1.65
N SER A 38 14.56 14.60 1.30
CA SER A 38 13.86 15.49 2.22
C SER A 38 13.34 14.71 3.43
N PHE A 39 12.77 13.52 3.20
CA PHE A 39 12.34 12.62 4.25
C PHE A 39 13.52 12.19 5.14
N GLU A 40 14.63 11.70 4.55
CA GLU A 40 15.83 11.30 5.29
C GLU A 40 16.37 12.43 6.19
N ARG A 41 16.42 13.66 5.68
CA ARG A 41 16.83 14.83 6.48
C ARG A 41 15.85 15.20 7.57
N GLN A 42 14.55 15.18 7.27
CA GLN A 42 13.51 15.55 8.22
C GLN A 42 13.52 14.64 9.45
N TYR A 43 13.68 13.34 9.24
CA TYR A 43 13.63 12.34 10.31
C TYR A 43 15.02 11.90 10.80
N GLY A 44 16.10 12.43 10.21
CA GLY A 44 17.48 12.09 10.58
C GLY A 44 17.85 10.63 10.33
N VAL A 45 17.22 9.99 9.34
CA VAL A 45 17.43 8.58 8.99
C VAL A 45 18.14 8.45 7.65
N THR A 46 18.82 7.33 7.43
CA THR A 46 19.28 6.93 6.11
C THR A 46 18.54 5.68 5.72
N LEU A 47 17.78 5.75 4.63
CA LEU A 47 17.03 4.62 4.11
C LEU A 47 17.98 3.64 3.42
N PRO A 48 17.77 2.32 3.58
CA PRO A 48 18.53 1.33 2.82
C PRO A 48 18.44 1.60 1.31
N ARG A 49 19.56 1.43 0.61
CA ARG A 49 19.66 1.70 -0.83
C ARG A 49 18.54 1.04 -1.64
N ASP A 50 18.24 -0.22 -1.35
CA ASP A 50 17.25 -0.97 -2.10
C ASP A 50 15.82 -0.50 -1.80
N TYR A 51 15.57 -0.01 -0.59
CA TYR A 51 14.29 0.60 -0.24
C TYR A 51 14.08 1.96 -0.95
N ARG A 52 15.15 2.76 -1.08
CA ARG A 52 15.12 3.96 -1.93
C ARG A 52 14.80 3.59 -3.39
N GLY A 53 15.42 2.52 -3.88
CA GLY A 53 15.12 1.95 -5.20
C GLY A 53 13.63 1.61 -5.36
N PHE A 54 13.03 0.93 -4.38
CA PHE A 54 11.60 0.62 -4.37
C PHE A 54 10.72 1.88 -4.45
N LEU A 55 10.96 2.87 -3.58
CA LEU A 55 10.18 4.12 -3.55
C LEU A 55 10.25 4.90 -4.87
N MET A 56 11.40 4.85 -5.55
CA MET A 56 11.64 5.61 -6.79
C MET A 56 11.23 4.87 -8.07
N THR A 57 10.98 3.56 -8.00
CA THR A 57 10.72 2.74 -9.20
C THR A 57 9.43 1.94 -9.16
N VAL A 58 8.95 1.58 -7.97
CA VAL A 58 7.73 0.77 -7.78
C VAL A 58 6.58 1.62 -7.24
N GLY A 59 6.82 2.39 -6.19
CA GLY A 59 5.81 3.28 -5.60
C GLY A 59 5.93 3.46 -4.09
N ASP A 60 5.24 4.46 -3.55
CA ASP A 60 5.21 4.79 -2.12
C ASP A 60 4.15 3.97 -1.35
N GLY A 61 4.24 2.65 -1.47
CA GLY A 61 3.25 1.71 -0.91
C GLY A 61 1.95 1.66 -1.72
N GLY A 62 0.85 1.29 -1.09
CA GLY A 62 -0.47 1.26 -1.74
C GLY A 62 -1.48 0.33 -1.09
N PRO A 63 -2.76 0.43 -1.52
CA PRO A 63 -3.81 -0.46 -1.06
C PRO A 63 -3.50 -1.90 -1.49
N GLY A 64 -3.69 -2.83 -0.57
CA GLY A 64 -3.56 -4.26 -0.85
C GLY A 64 -4.65 -5.04 -0.12
N PRO A 65 -4.93 -6.29 -0.54
CA PRO A 65 -5.81 -7.15 0.23
C PRO A 65 -5.35 -7.21 1.69
N TYR A 66 -6.31 -7.16 2.61
CA TYR A 66 -6.10 -7.04 4.05
C TYR A 66 -5.55 -5.68 4.51
N HIS A 67 -4.24 -5.46 4.47
CA HIS A 67 -3.59 -4.37 5.23
C HIS A 67 -2.82 -3.35 4.36
N GLY A 68 -2.54 -3.67 3.09
CA GLY A 68 -1.75 -2.81 2.21
C GLY A 68 -0.32 -2.53 2.69
N ILE A 69 0.34 -1.58 2.04
CA ILE A 69 1.65 -1.03 2.45
C ILE A 69 1.46 0.47 2.67
N TRP A 70 1.79 0.94 3.86
CA TRP A 70 1.74 2.36 4.19
C TRP A 70 2.81 3.15 3.44
N SER A 71 2.48 4.38 3.09
CA SER A 71 3.46 5.29 2.52
C SER A 71 4.54 5.63 3.55
N LEU A 72 5.63 6.17 3.05
CA LEU A 72 6.73 6.66 3.86
C LEU A 72 6.25 7.76 4.84
N SER A 73 5.34 8.62 4.37
CA SER A 73 4.73 9.67 5.20
C SER A 73 3.78 9.11 6.27
N GLU A 74 2.97 8.10 5.95
CA GLU A 74 2.04 7.46 6.89
C GLU A 74 2.78 6.69 8.00
N SER A 75 3.95 6.14 7.69
CA SER A 75 4.72 5.33 8.65
C SER A 75 5.43 6.13 9.75
N TYR A 76 5.59 7.45 9.56
CA TYR A 76 6.33 8.34 10.48
C TYR A 76 5.49 9.54 10.94
N GLY A 77 4.18 9.52 10.65
CA GLY A 77 3.20 10.53 11.05
C GLY A 77 2.61 10.30 12.43
#